data_AF-A0A832CXS3-F1
#
_entry.id   AF-A0A832CXS3-F1
#
_cell.length_a   1.000
_cell.length_b   1.000
_cell.length_c   1.000
_cell.angle_alpha   90.00
_cell.angle_beta   90.00
_cell.angle_gamma   90.00
#
_symmetry.space_group_name_H-M   'P 1'
#
loop_
_entity.id
_entity.type
_entity.pdbx_description
1 polymer ?
#
loop_
_entity_poly.entity_id
_entity_poly.type
_entity_poly.pdbx_seq_one_letter_code
_entity_poly.pdbx_strand_id
1 'polypeptide(L)' 'MIIVKSRNGGFLKVDGFRIRVFEKLSLPPIDLRLKAIREAGWNTFLLKADDVFLDMLTDSGVNAMSDKQIS' A
#
# COMPACT_ATOMS: atom_id res chain seq x y z
N MET A 1 18.83 8.06 -9.36
CA MET A 1 18.19 6.95 -10.09
C MET A 1 18.73 5.66 -9.51
N ILE A 2 17.87 4.85 -8.90
CA ILE A 2 18.28 3.60 -8.25
C ILE A 2 18.10 2.48 -9.27
N ILE A 3 19.14 1.67 -9.47
CA ILE A 3 19.11 0.52 -10.37
C ILE A 3 19.10 -0.74 -9.51
N VAL A 4 17.99 -1.47 -9.53
CA VAL A 4 17.86 -2.76 -8.82
C VAL A 4 18.08 -3.89 -9.82
N LYS A 5 19.08 -4.74 -9.57
CA LYS A 5 19.36 -5.90 -10.41
C LYS A 5 18.44 -7.06 -10.01
N SER A 6 17.67 -7.59 -10.96
CA SER A 6 16.82 -8.76 -10.71
C SER A 6 17.65 -10.04 -10.64
N ARG A 7 17.23 -10.98 -9.78
CA ARG A 7 17.85 -12.31 -9.64
C ARG A 7 17.85 -13.11 -10.95
N ASN A 8 16.82 -12.93 -11.77
CA ASN A 8 16.64 -13.68 -13.03
C ASN A 8 17.19 -12.93 -14.27
N GLY A 9 17.96 -11.85 -14.06
CA GLY A 9 18.43 -10.97 -15.13
C GLY A 9 17.52 -9.76 -15.34
N GLY A 10 18.10 -8.68 -15.88
CA GLY A 10 17.42 -7.39 -16.08
C GLY A 10 17.64 -6.39 -14.94
N PHE A 11 17.20 -5.16 -15.20
CA PHE A 11 17.33 -4.03 -14.28
C PHE A 11 15.99 -3.34 -14.09
N LEU A 12 15.61 -3.10 -12.85
CA LEU A 12 14.50 -2.23 -12.50
C LEU A 12 15.05 -0.82 -12.28
N LYS A 13 14.56 0.15 -13.04
CA LYS A 13 14.85 1.57 -12.83
C LYS A 13 13.82 2.11 -11.85
N VAL A 14 14.27 2.54 -10.67
CA VAL A 14 13.43 3.15 -9.65
C VAL A 14 13.75 4.63 -9.59
N ASP A 15 12.70 5.45 -9.74
CA ASP A 15 12.82 6.89 -9.60
C ASP A 15 13.20 7.27 -8.16
N GLY A 16 14.17 8.17 -8.05
CA GLY A 16 14.91 8.43 -6.81
C GLY A 16 14.20 9.37 -5.84
N PHE A 17 12.94 9.11 -5.52
CA PHE A 17 12.24 9.85 -4.47
C PHE A 17 12.62 9.30 -3.09
N ARG A 18 12.72 10.20 -2.11
CA ARG A 18 12.95 9.83 -0.70
C ARG A 18 11.64 10.04 0.06
N ILE A 19 11.33 9.10 0.96
CA ILE A 19 10.18 9.22 1.85
C ILE A 19 10.39 10.43 2.77
N ARG A 20 9.38 11.30 2.85
CA ARG A 20 9.39 12.50 3.71
C ARG A 20 8.32 12.44 4.80
N VAL A 21 7.13 11.94 4.46
CA VAL A 21 6.01 11.70 5.37
C VAL A 21 5.65 10.23 5.26
N PHE A 22 5.31 9.60 6.39
CA PHE A 22 4.89 8.20 6.44
C PHE A 22 3.48 8.09 7.02
N GLU A 23 2.73 7.13 6.51
CA GLU A 23 1.48 6.67 7.10
C GLU A 23 1.78 5.44 7.96
N LYS A 24 1.22 5.39 9.17
CA LYS A 24 1.41 4.25 10.06
C LYS A 24 0.49 3.12 9.63
N LEU A 25 1.07 2.03 9.16
CA LEU A 25 0.33 0.82 8.82
C LEU A 25 0.38 -0.19 9.96
N SER A 26 -0.69 -0.95 10.14
CA SER A 26 -0.75 -2.13 11.00
C SER A 26 -1.00 -3.34 10.13
N LEU A 27 -0.28 -4.45 10.36
CA LEU A 27 -0.61 -5.73 9.76
C LEU A 27 -1.45 -6.52 10.77
N PRO A 28 -2.79 -6.63 10.58
CA PRO A 28 -3.61 -7.35 11.53
C PRO A 28 -3.24 -8.84 11.52
N PRO A 29 -3.24 -9.50 12.70
CA PRO A 29 -3.17 -10.95 12.81
C PRO A 29 -4.12 -11.66 11.84
N ILE A 30 -3.75 -12.86 11.41
CA ILE A 30 -4.47 -13.58 10.35
C ILE A 30 -5.92 -13.91 10.74
N ASP A 31 -6.18 -14.17 12.01
CA ASP A 31 -7.50 -14.43 12.59
C ASP A 31 -8.40 -13.20 12.55
N LEU A 32 -7.86 -12.01 12.84
CA LEU A 32 -8.60 -10.75 12.72
C LEU A 32 -8.95 -10.44 11.25
N ARG A 33 -8.00 -10.68 10.33
CA ARG A 33 -8.27 -10.52 8.88
C ARG A 33 -9.39 -11.46 8.40
N LEU A 34 -9.37 -12.71 8.85
CA LEU A 34 -10.40 -13.70 8.51
C LEU A 34 -11.77 -13.31 9.08
N LYS A 35 -11.80 -12.77 10.31
CA LYS A 35 -13.03 -12.25 10.91
C LYS A 35 -13.58 -11.06 10.11
N ALA A 36 -12.74 -10.07 9.80
CA ALA A 36 -13.13 -8.86 9.07
C ALA A 36 -13.73 -9.19 7.69
N ILE A 37 -13.08 -10.07 6.90
CA ILE A 37 -13.60 -10.42 5.56
C ILE A 37 -14.91 -11.22 5.62
N ARG A 38 -15.13 -12.03 6.68
CA ARG A 38 -16.40 -12.72 6.90
C ARG A 38 -17.52 -11.74 7.25
N GLU A 39 -17.26 -10.80 8.14
CA GLU A 39 -18.21 -9.75 8.53
C GLU A 39 -18.56 -8.83 7.34
N ALA A 40 -17.59 -8.60 6.45
CA ALA A 40 -17.77 -7.91 5.18
C ALA A 40 -18.50 -8.74 4.10
N GLY A 41 -18.98 -9.95 4.42
CA GLY A 41 -19.68 -10.81 3.47
C GLY A 41 -18.81 -11.24 2.28
N TRP A 42 -17.51 -11.38 2.49
CA TRP A 42 -16.51 -11.69 1.45
C TRP A 42 -16.37 -10.62 0.35
N ASN A 43 -16.83 -9.40 0.61
CA ASN A 43 -16.68 -8.26 -0.28
C ASN A 43 -15.60 -7.30 0.23
N THR A 44 -14.51 -7.13 -0.54
CA THR A 44 -13.40 -6.25 -0.16
C THR A 44 -13.78 -4.76 -0.12
N PHE A 45 -14.81 -4.34 -0.86
CA PHE A 45 -15.33 -2.96 -0.80
C PHE A 45 -15.95 -2.61 0.55
N LEU A 46 -16.30 -3.62 1.36
CA LEU A 46 -16.92 -3.44 2.68
C LEU A 46 -15.92 -3.57 3.83
N LEU A 47 -14.64 -3.81 3.54
CA LEU A 47 -13.58 -3.78 4.55
C LEU A 47 -13.30 -2.35 5.00
N LYS A 48 -12.97 -2.18 6.28
CA LYS A 48 -12.46 -0.91 6.79
C LYS A 48 -10.99 -0.78 6.43
N ALA A 49 -10.52 0.44 6.18
CA ALA A 49 -9.12 0.71 5.86
C ALA A 49 -8.16 0.18 6.94
N ASP A 50 -8.52 0.31 8.23
CA ASP A 50 -7.72 -0.18 9.36
C ASP A 50 -7.51 -1.72 9.36
N ASP A 51 -8.37 -2.47 8.67
CA ASP A 51 -8.27 -3.93 8.53
C ASP A 51 -7.41 -4.34 7.31
N VAL A 52 -6.95 -3.37 6.51
CA VAL A 52 -6.20 -3.56 5.26
C VAL A 52 -4.77 -3.04 5.42
N PHE A 53 -3.79 -3.93 5.31
CA PHE A 53 -2.37 -3.56 5.40
C PHE A 53 -1.83 -2.93 4.12
N LEU A 54 -2.22 -3.45 2.96
CA LEU A 54 -1.83 -2.96 1.65
C LEU A 54 -3.09 -2.87 0.79
N ASP A 55 -3.56 -1.65 0.56
CA ASP A 55 -4.72 -1.40 -0.26
C ASP A 55 -4.33 -1.24 -1.73
N MET A 56 -4.93 -2.07 -2.58
CA MET A 56 -4.76 -2.05 -4.04
C MET A 56 -6.12 -1.94 -4.75
N LEU A 57 -7.15 -1.43 -4.06
CA LEU A 57 -8.52 -1.37 -4.57
C LEU A 57 -8.67 -0.37 -5.72
N THR A 58 -7.95 0.76 -5.67
CA THR A 58 -8.00 1.82 -6.69
C THR A 58 -6.68 2.59 -6.73
N ASP A 59 -6.44 3.29 -7.83
CA ASP A 59 -5.39 4.31 -8.01
C ASP A 59 -5.95 5.75 -7.96
N SER A 60 -7.27 5.89 -7.82
CA SER A 60 -7.96 7.18 -7.81
C SER A 60 -7.92 7.82 -6.43
N GLY A 61 -7.21 8.95 -6.30
CA GLY A 61 -7.20 9.74 -5.06
C GLY A 61 -6.38 9.17 -3.90
N VAL A 62 -5.65 8.06 -4.10
CA VAL A 62 -4.83 7.39 -3.07
C VAL A 62 -3.32 7.55 -3.28
N ASN A 63 -2.91 8.54 -4.08
CA ASN A 63 -1.51 8.79 -4.39
C ASN A 63 -0.81 9.56 -3.27
N ALA A 64 0.47 9.26 -3.04
CA ALA A 64 1.32 10.08 -2.18
C ALA A 64 1.69 11.40 -2.89
N MET A 65 1.40 12.52 -2.24
CA MET A 65 1.75 13.86 -2.74
C MET A 65 3.22 14.21 -2.45
N SER A 66 3.81 15.02 -3.33
CA SER A 66 5.12 15.64 -3.11
C SER A 66 5.05 16.79 -2.08
N ASP A 67 6.21 17.18 -1.56
CA ASP A 67 6.32 18.32 -0.63
C ASP A 67 5.86 19.65 -1.24
N LYS A 68 5.91 19.80 -2.57
CA LYS A 68 5.43 20.98 -3.31
C LYS A 68 3.91 21.05 -3.47
N GLN A 69 3.20 19.95 -3.25
CA GLN A 69 1.74 19.88 -3.38
C GLN A 69 1.04 20.05 -2.03
N ILE A 70 1.74 19.77 -0.93
CA ILE A 70 1.23 19.91 0.45
C ILE A 70 1.52 21.31 1.01
N SER A 71 2.44 22.07 0.39
CA SER A 71 2.87 23.43 0.80
C SER A 71 1.94 24.54 0.36
#